data_AF-A0A831XNR9-F1
#
_entry.id   AF-A0A831XNR9-F1
#
_cell.length_a   1.000
_cell.length_b   1.000
_cell.length_c   1.000
_cell.angle_alpha   90.00
_cell.angle_beta   90.00
_cell.angle_gamma   90.00
#
_symmetry.space_group_name_H-M   'P 1'
#
loop_
_entity.id
_entity.type
_entity.pdbx_description
1 polymer ?
#
loop_
_entity_poly.entity_id
_entity_poly.type
_entity_poly.pdbx_seq_one_letter_code
_entity_poly.pdbx_strand_id
1 'polypeptide(L)'
;ILRRHKVEKLPLVDESGRLKGLLTLKDIVKRKQYPSAAKDPLGRLLVGAAVGASKDLPERAQALVEAGVDVLVLDSAHGHSRGVLEALLYLKETFGEKVEVVAGNVATREGARALAERGADAVKVGIGPGSICTTRVVTGVGVPQISAILEAVAGVEDLEVPVIADGGIKYTGDVAKALAAGAHTVMLGSMLAGTEEAPGEEVLKDGRRYKLYRGMGSLGAMRQGSADRYFQDPGKGETEAKKLVPEGIEGMVPYKGPVADVLYQIVGGLRSAMGYVGAPDIETFRRKARFVRMTMAGLIESHPHDVVVVKEAPNYSR
;
A
#
# COMPACT_ATOMS: atom_id res chain seq x y z
N ILE A 1 -5.09 -37.07 -12.92
CA ILE A 1 -6.21 -37.77 -12.26
C ILE A 1 -7.54 -37.08 -12.58
N LEU A 2 -7.80 -35.85 -12.10
CA LEU A 2 -9.05 -35.10 -12.35
C LEU A 2 -9.55 -35.17 -13.81
N ARG A 3 -8.72 -34.79 -14.80
CA ARG A 3 -9.07 -34.83 -16.24
C ARG A 3 -9.42 -36.23 -16.76
N ARG A 4 -8.71 -37.27 -16.30
CA ARG A 4 -8.92 -38.65 -16.76
C ARG A 4 -10.27 -39.19 -16.28
N HIS A 5 -10.63 -38.87 -15.04
CA HIS A 5 -11.85 -39.38 -14.40
C HIS A 5 -13.03 -38.41 -14.51
N LYS A 6 -12.87 -37.25 -15.16
CA LYS A 6 -13.90 -36.22 -15.35
C LYS A 6 -14.58 -35.79 -14.04
N VAL A 7 -13.79 -35.65 -12.98
CA VAL A 7 -14.24 -35.17 -11.66
C VAL A 7 -13.61 -33.81 -11.34
N GLU A 8 -14.30 -33.01 -10.52
CA GLU A 8 -13.87 -31.65 -10.16
C GLU A 8 -13.14 -31.56 -8.82
N LYS A 9 -13.27 -32.59 -7.98
CA LYS A 9 -12.73 -32.65 -6.63
C LYS A 9 -11.90 -33.91 -6.48
N LEU A 10 -10.74 -33.80 -5.83
CA LEU A 10 -9.83 -34.90 -5.56
C LEU A 10 -9.45 -34.86 -4.07
N PRO A 11 -10.16 -35.62 -3.22
CA PRO A 11 -9.74 -35.85 -1.84
C PRO A 11 -8.36 -36.53 -1.82
N LEU A 12 -7.48 -36.05 -0.96
CA LEU A 12 -6.17 -36.64 -0.71
C LEU A 12 -6.25 -37.41 0.61
N VAL A 13 -5.92 -38.69 0.60
CA VAL A 13 -5.94 -39.56 1.78
C VAL A 13 -4.57 -40.19 2.03
N ASP A 14 -4.27 -40.54 3.28
CA ASP A 14 -3.11 -41.37 3.62
C ASP A 14 -3.37 -42.87 3.34
N GLU A 15 -2.37 -43.71 3.61
CA GLU A 15 -2.44 -45.17 3.40
C GLU A 15 -3.56 -45.85 4.23
N SER A 16 -3.97 -45.23 5.34
CA SER A 16 -5.06 -45.72 6.18
C SER A 16 -6.43 -45.19 5.75
N GLY A 17 -6.51 -44.47 4.62
CA GLY A 17 -7.74 -43.87 4.10
C GLY A 17 -8.20 -42.62 4.84
N ARG A 18 -7.37 -42.01 5.69
CA ARG A 18 -7.73 -40.78 6.42
C ARG A 18 -7.52 -39.55 5.54
N LEU A 19 -8.49 -38.63 5.53
CA LEU A 19 -8.44 -37.39 4.75
C LEU A 19 -7.29 -36.49 5.22
N LYS A 20 -6.46 -36.05 4.27
CA LYS A 20 -5.32 -35.12 4.47
C LYS A 20 -5.48 -33.81 3.72
N GLY A 21 -6.33 -33.75 2.70
CA GLY A 21 -6.55 -32.52 1.94
C GLY A 21 -7.53 -32.67 0.81
N LEU A 22 -7.74 -31.59 0.07
CA LEU A 22 -8.63 -31.54 -1.08
C LEU A 22 -7.99 -30.68 -2.17
N LEU A 23 -7.91 -31.23 -3.38
CA LEU A 23 -7.59 -30.47 -4.58
C LEU A 23 -8.83 -30.28 -5.43
N THR A 24 -9.02 -29.07 -5.96
CA THR A 24 -10.14 -28.79 -6.85
C THR A 24 -9.66 -28.43 -8.26
N LEU A 25 -10.51 -28.67 -9.26
CA LEU A 25 -10.28 -28.22 -10.62
C LEU A 25 -10.14 -26.68 -10.67
N LYS A 26 -10.87 -25.96 -9.80
CA LYS A 26 -10.82 -24.50 -9.69
C LYS A 26 -9.41 -24.00 -9.39
N ASP A 27 -8.67 -24.66 -8.50
CA ASP A 27 -7.29 -24.28 -8.14
C ASP A 27 -6.36 -24.33 -9.36
N ILE A 28 -6.51 -25.38 -10.17
CA ILE A 28 -5.73 -25.57 -11.41
C ILE A 28 -6.09 -24.52 -12.46
N VAL A 29 -7.39 -24.25 -12.63
CA VAL A 29 -7.88 -23.24 -13.58
C VAL A 29 -7.39 -21.85 -13.17
N LYS A 30 -7.50 -21.48 -11.89
CA LYS A 30 -7.02 -20.20 -11.37
C LYS A 30 -5.52 -20.03 -11.53
N ARG A 31 -4.73 -21.08 -11.31
CA ARG A 31 -3.26 -21.03 -11.55
C ARG A 31 -2.90 -20.76 -13.01
N LYS A 32 -3.68 -21.27 -13.97
CA LYS A 32 -3.50 -20.95 -15.40
C LYS A 32 -3.99 -19.56 -15.77
N GLN A 33 -5.11 -19.13 -15.19
CA GLN A 33 -5.71 -17.83 -15.44
C GLN A 33 -4.85 -16.67 -14.92
N TYR A 34 -4.19 -16.86 -13.77
CA TYR A 34 -3.36 -15.83 -13.12
C TYR A 34 -1.93 -16.35 -12.91
N PRO A 35 -1.10 -16.42 -13.97
CA PRO A 35 0.25 -16.97 -13.88
C PRO A 35 1.19 -16.11 -13.03
N SER A 36 0.94 -14.80 -12.95
CA SER A 36 1.72 -13.84 -12.16
C SER A 36 1.14 -13.59 -10.76
N ALA A 37 0.29 -14.48 -10.25
CA ALA A 37 -0.27 -14.33 -8.91
C ALA A 37 0.83 -14.43 -7.84
N ALA A 38 0.86 -13.45 -6.93
CA ALA A 38 1.74 -13.44 -5.77
C ALA A 38 1.29 -14.52 -4.77
N LYS A 39 2.17 -15.49 -4.49
CA LYS A 39 1.85 -16.68 -3.70
C LYS A 39 2.95 -17.05 -2.74
N ASP A 40 2.56 -17.65 -1.62
CA ASP A 40 3.47 -18.25 -0.66
C ASP A 40 4.06 -19.59 -1.21
N PRO A 41 5.02 -20.21 -0.50
CA PRO A 41 5.60 -21.50 -0.90
C PRO A 41 4.59 -22.66 -0.96
N LEU A 42 3.44 -22.54 -0.30
CA LEU A 42 2.35 -23.53 -0.32
C LEU A 42 1.37 -23.30 -1.48
N GLY A 43 1.54 -22.22 -2.25
CA GLY A 43 0.72 -21.86 -3.40
C GLY A 43 -0.56 -21.07 -3.06
N ARG A 44 -0.71 -20.61 -1.81
CA ARG A 44 -1.79 -19.72 -1.34
C ARG A 44 -1.48 -18.28 -1.75
N LEU A 45 -2.49 -17.44 -1.87
CA LEU A 45 -2.29 -16.02 -2.22
C LEU A 45 -1.70 -15.27 -1.02
N LEU A 46 -0.73 -14.41 -1.27
CA LEU A 46 -0.15 -13.56 -0.23
C LEU A 46 -1.16 -12.50 0.26
N VAL A 47 -1.17 -12.23 1.56
CA VAL A 47 -2.02 -11.23 2.21
C VAL A 47 -1.28 -10.51 3.34
N GLY A 48 -1.48 -9.19 3.43
CA GLY A 48 -0.98 -8.38 4.54
C GLY A 48 -2.12 -7.77 5.37
N ALA A 49 -1.84 -7.43 6.62
CA ALA A 49 -2.82 -6.83 7.53
C ALA A 49 -2.21 -5.67 8.32
N ALA A 50 -2.97 -4.57 8.45
CA ALA A 50 -2.55 -3.41 9.24
C ALA A 50 -2.78 -3.65 10.74
N VAL A 51 -1.85 -3.16 11.57
CA VAL A 51 -1.96 -3.12 13.04
C VAL A 51 -1.52 -1.73 13.54
N GLY A 52 -2.16 -1.23 14.59
CA GLY A 52 -1.77 0.02 15.25
C GLY A 52 -0.79 -0.20 16.39
N ALA A 53 -0.27 0.87 16.99
CA ALA A 53 0.53 0.83 18.22
C ALA A 53 -0.34 1.02 19.48
N SER A 54 -1.52 0.40 19.47
CA SER A 54 -2.56 0.48 20.49
C SER A 54 -2.49 -0.70 21.48
N LYS A 55 -3.30 -0.64 22.56
CA LYS A 55 -3.28 -1.66 23.63
C LYS A 55 -3.73 -3.05 23.17
N ASP A 56 -4.53 -3.13 22.11
CA ASP A 56 -5.02 -4.38 21.51
C ASP A 56 -4.02 -5.03 20.53
N LEU A 57 -2.85 -4.41 20.30
CA LEU A 57 -1.82 -4.92 19.41
C LEU A 57 -1.48 -6.41 19.66
N PRO A 58 -1.23 -6.89 20.90
CA PRO A 58 -0.93 -8.30 21.16
C PRO A 58 -2.01 -9.26 20.65
N GLU A 59 -3.28 -8.98 21.00
CA GLU A 59 -4.42 -9.83 20.65
C GLU A 59 -4.66 -9.83 19.13
N ARG A 60 -4.66 -8.64 18.52
CA ARG A 60 -4.87 -8.47 17.09
C ARG A 60 -3.76 -9.14 16.27
N ALA A 61 -2.50 -8.94 16.63
CA ALA A 61 -1.37 -9.53 15.93
C ALA A 61 -1.38 -11.05 16.04
N GLN A 62 -1.61 -11.60 17.25
CA GLN A 62 -1.72 -13.04 17.46
C GLN A 62 -2.79 -13.67 16.57
N ALA A 63 -4.01 -13.12 16.56
CA ALA A 63 -5.11 -13.64 15.77
C ALA A 63 -4.82 -13.62 14.25
N LEU A 64 -4.16 -12.56 13.76
CA LEU A 64 -3.77 -12.44 12.35
C LEU A 64 -2.69 -13.45 11.96
N VAL A 65 -1.68 -13.65 12.82
CA VAL A 65 -0.60 -14.62 12.59
C VAL A 65 -1.15 -16.05 12.62
N GLU A 66 -2.04 -16.36 13.55
CA GLU A 66 -2.74 -17.67 13.60
C GLU A 66 -3.59 -17.93 12.36
N ALA A 67 -4.20 -16.88 11.79
CA ALA A 67 -4.93 -16.95 10.52
C ALA A 67 -4.00 -17.12 9.30
N GLY A 68 -2.68 -16.98 9.47
CA GLY A 68 -1.68 -17.17 8.42
C GLY A 68 -1.47 -15.95 7.52
N VAL A 69 -1.54 -14.73 8.08
CA VAL A 69 -1.10 -13.52 7.38
C VAL A 69 0.41 -13.61 7.06
N ASP A 70 0.82 -13.11 5.90
CA ASP A 70 2.23 -13.14 5.47
C ASP A 70 3.00 -11.89 5.95
N VAL A 71 2.30 -10.76 6.07
CA VAL A 71 2.90 -9.47 6.43
C VAL A 71 2.01 -8.68 7.40
N LEU A 72 2.57 -8.22 8.52
CA LEU A 72 1.96 -7.21 9.37
C LEU A 72 2.47 -5.82 8.98
N VAL A 73 1.56 -4.84 8.92
CA VAL A 73 1.91 -3.43 8.64
C VAL A 73 1.60 -2.61 9.89
N LEU A 74 2.63 -2.30 10.67
CA LEU A 74 2.55 -1.38 11.80
C LEU A 74 2.37 0.05 11.28
N ASP A 75 1.14 0.55 11.34
CA ASP A 75 0.68 1.77 10.66
C ASP A 75 0.39 2.88 11.66
N SER A 76 1.23 3.92 11.65
CA SER A 76 1.08 5.12 12.48
C SER A 76 1.26 6.39 11.65
N ALA A 77 0.64 7.50 12.06
CA ALA A 77 0.95 8.82 11.51
C ALA A 77 2.37 9.28 11.87
N HIS A 78 3.00 8.73 12.91
CA HIS A 78 4.39 9.03 13.26
C HIS A 78 5.16 7.78 13.69
N GLY A 79 5.76 7.10 12.71
CA GLY A 79 6.50 5.86 12.90
C GLY A 79 7.78 6.00 13.73
N HIS A 80 8.33 7.22 13.86
CA HIS A 80 9.52 7.49 14.67
C HIS A 80 9.18 7.81 16.14
N SER A 81 7.92 7.59 16.56
CA SER A 81 7.52 7.76 17.96
C SER A 81 7.96 6.56 18.81
N ARG A 82 8.31 6.79 20.07
CA ARG A 82 8.77 5.74 21.00
C ARG A 82 7.82 4.54 21.06
N GLY A 83 6.51 4.79 21.16
CA GLY A 83 5.51 3.72 21.24
C GLY A 83 5.46 2.83 20.00
N VAL A 84 5.67 3.40 18.80
CA VAL A 84 5.76 2.61 17.56
C VAL A 84 7.04 1.79 17.52
N LEU A 85 8.16 2.37 17.96
CA LEU A 85 9.44 1.65 18.03
C LEU A 85 9.38 0.47 19.01
N GLU A 86 8.73 0.65 20.17
CA GLU A 86 8.49 -0.41 21.16
C GLU A 86 7.53 -1.49 20.62
N ALA A 87 6.45 -1.08 19.93
CA ALA A 87 5.52 -2.00 19.28
C ALA A 87 6.18 -2.85 18.19
N LEU A 88 7.07 -2.25 17.39
CA LEU A 88 7.84 -2.97 16.38
C LEU A 88 8.74 -4.04 17.01
N LEU A 89 9.49 -3.67 18.06
CA LEU A 89 10.34 -4.62 18.78
C LEU A 89 9.52 -5.80 19.31
N TYR A 90 8.38 -5.51 19.96
CA TYR A 90 7.46 -6.54 20.44
C TYR A 90 6.99 -7.49 19.32
N LEU A 91 6.58 -6.95 18.16
CA LEU A 91 6.14 -7.76 17.03
C LEU A 91 7.27 -8.64 16.49
N LYS A 92 8.49 -8.11 16.36
CA LYS A 92 9.65 -8.86 15.88
C LYS A 92 10.08 -9.94 16.87
N GLU A 93 10.11 -9.66 18.17
CA GLU A 93 10.43 -10.64 19.21
C GLU A 93 9.39 -11.76 19.30
N THR A 94 8.11 -11.43 19.14
CA THR A 94 7.01 -12.40 19.33
C THR A 94 6.72 -13.20 18.06
N PHE A 95 6.81 -12.58 16.89
CA PHE A 95 6.33 -13.15 15.62
C PHE A 95 7.33 -13.10 14.47
N GLY A 96 8.53 -12.51 14.64
CA GLY A 96 9.45 -12.24 13.54
C GLY A 96 9.97 -13.47 12.79
N GLU A 97 9.89 -14.66 13.38
CA GLU A 97 10.20 -15.93 12.69
C GLU A 97 9.05 -16.45 11.82
N LYS A 98 7.84 -15.93 12.00
CA LYS A 98 6.60 -16.42 11.36
C LYS A 98 6.03 -15.45 10.33
N VAL A 99 6.24 -14.15 10.52
CA VAL A 99 5.64 -13.09 9.71
C VAL A 99 6.61 -11.94 9.50
N GLU A 100 6.58 -11.33 8.31
CA GLU A 100 7.30 -10.09 8.05
C GLU A 100 6.55 -8.90 8.65
N VAL A 101 7.28 -7.86 9.07
CA VAL A 101 6.74 -6.66 9.69
C VAL A 101 7.23 -5.43 8.93
N VAL A 102 6.30 -4.78 8.25
CA VAL A 102 6.48 -3.44 7.68
C VAL A 102 6.13 -2.39 8.73
N ALA A 103 6.96 -1.37 8.89
CA ALA A 103 6.68 -0.29 9.84
C ALA A 103 6.69 1.09 9.17
N GLY A 104 5.79 1.96 9.60
CA GLY A 104 5.72 3.34 9.13
C GLY A 104 4.61 4.17 9.80
N ASN A 105 4.36 5.40 9.36
CA ASN A 105 5.09 6.09 8.30
C ASN A 105 6.23 6.94 8.85
N VAL A 106 7.30 7.04 8.07
CA VAL A 106 8.41 7.98 8.29
C VAL A 106 8.61 8.85 7.05
N ALA A 107 9.32 9.95 7.20
CA ALA A 107 9.65 10.86 6.09
C ALA A 107 11.07 11.42 6.16
N THR A 108 11.91 10.89 7.05
CA THR A 108 13.29 11.33 7.28
C THR A 108 14.22 10.13 7.33
N ARG A 109 15.51 10.40 7.10
CA ARG A 109 16.61 9.43 7.19
C ARG A 109 16.64 8.74 8.56
N GLU A 110 16.58 9.53 9.63
CA GLU A 110 16.67 9.05 11.02
C GLU A 110 15.48 8.18 11.38
N GLY A 111 14.27 8.55 10.93
CA GLY A 111 13.08 7.74 11.18
C GLY A 111 13.14 6.41 10.46
N ALA A 112 13.61 6.40 9.20
CA ALA A 112 13.78 5.16 8.44
C ALA A 112 14.85 4.26 9.08
N ARG A 113 16.01 4.84 9.45
CA ARG A 113 17.07 4.15 10.18
C ARG A 113 16.57 3.52 11.48
N ALA A 114 15.85 4.29 12.30
CA ALA A 114 15.37 3.85 13.60
C ALA A 114 14.42 2.64 13.53
N LEU A 115 13.61 2.54 12.46
CA LEU A 115 12.76 1.39 12.18
C LEU A 115 13.57 0.20 11.68
N ALA A 116 14.47 0.41 10.73
CA ALA A 116 15.31 -0.64 10.16
C ALA A 116 16.22 -1.29 11.22
N GLU A 117 16.89 -0.51 12.08
CA GLU A 117 17.74 -1.01 13.17
C GLU A 117 16.96 -1.80 14.24
N ARG A 118 15.64 -1.63 14.30
CA ARG A 118 14.74 -2.38 15.18
C ARG A 118 14.12 -3.59 14.51
N GLY A 119 14.60 -3.96 13.33
CA GLY A 119 14.23 -5.18 12.63
C GLY A 119 12.98 -5.08 11.77
N ALA A 120 12.55 -3.87 11.37
CA ALA A 120 11.52 -3.77 10.34
C ALA A 120 12.00 -4.43 9.03
N ASP A 121 11.19 -5.34 8.48
CA ASP A 121 11.50 -6.03 7.22
C ASP A 121 11.25 -5.13 6.00
N ALA A 122 10.45 -4.07 6.17
CA ALA A 122 10.38 -2.95 5.23
C ALA A 122 9.98 -1.65 5.94
N VAL A 123 10.40 -0.52 5.38
CA VAL A 123 10.03 0.82 5.88
C VAL A 123 9.01 1.47 4.95
N LYS A 124 7.86 1.88 5.50
CA LYS A 124 6.81 2.61 4.78
C LYS A 124 7.00 4.12 4.92
N VAL A 125 7.08 4.82 3.78
CA VAL A 125 7.53 6.22 3.69
C VAL A 125 6.45 7.12 3.12
N GLY A 126 6.14 8.19 3.86
CA GLY A 126 5.29 9.27 3.40
C GLY A 126 4.45 9.91 4.51
N ILE A 127 4.65 11.21 4.74
CA ILE A 127 3.88 11.99 5.72
C ILE A 127 3.15 13.15 5.01
N GLY A 128 1.83 13.06 4.99
CA GLY A 128 0.93 13.99 4.31
C GLY A 128 0.90 14.03 2.77
N PRO A 129 1.46 13.09 1.98
CA PRO A 129 1.38 13.17 0.52
C PRO A 129 0.05 12.65 -0.04
N GLY A 130 -0.73 11.92 0.76
CA GLY A 130 -1.96 11.27 0.32
C GLY A 130 -3.02 12.27 -0.19
N SER A 131 -3.77 11.90 -1.23
CA SER A 131 -4.74 12.80 -1.90
C SER A 131 -5.89 13.29 -1.00
N ILE A 132 -6.09 12.64 0.14
CA ILE A 132 -7.15 12.92 1.11
C ILE A 132 -6.60 13.18 2.52
N CYS A 133 -5.28 13.32 2.64
CA CYS A 133 -4.62 13.61 3.90
C CYS A 133 -4.45 15.12 4.04
N THR A 134 -4.82 15.65 5.21
CA THR A 134 -4.69 17.08 5.53
C THR A 134 -3.64 17.34 6.60
N THR A 135 -2.86 16.33 7.02
CA THR A 135 -1.78 16.47 8.02
C THR A 135 -0.91 17.70 7.77
N ARG A 136 -0.37 17.90 6.56
CA ARG A 136 0.46 19.07 6.25
C ARG A 136 -0.25 20.41 6.44
N VAL A 137 -1.55 20.45 6.18
CA VAL A 137 -2.36 21.67 6.26
C VAL A 137 -2.77 21.95 7.71
N VAL A 138 -3.20 20.92 8.43
CA VAL A 138 -3.78 21.04 9.78
C VAL A 138 -2.70 21.08 10.85
N THR A 139 -1.65 20.27 10.73
CA THR A 139 -0.58 20.18 11.73
C THR A 139 0.70 20.91 11.31
N GLY A 140 0.84 21.27 10.03
CA GLY A 140 2.07 21.85 9.48
C GLY A 140 3.19 20.83 9.24
N VAL A 141 2.94 19.53 9.47
CA VAL A 141 3.99 18.49 9.44
C VAL A 141 3.97 17.72 8.11
N GLY A 142 5.15 17.56 7.49
CA GLY A 142 5.36 16.65 6.37
C GLY A 142 6.59 17.00 5.53
N VAL A 143 6.92 16.12 4.58
CA VAL A 143 8.08 16.28 3.68
C VAL A 143 7.64 15.97 2.24
N PRO A 144 8.04 16.74 1.21
CA PRO A 144 7.78 16.40 -0.19
C PRO A 144 8.16 14.95 -0.52
N GLN A 145 7.25 14.21 -1.17
CA GLN A 145 7.31 12.74 -1.19
C GLN A 145 8.57 12.17 -1.84
N ILE A 146 9.04 12.75 -2.94
CA ILE A 146 10.30 12.32 -3.59
C ILE A 146 11.50 12.53 -2.66
N SER A 147 11.57 13.68 -1.96
CA SER A 147 12.63 13.93 -0.97
C SER A 147 12.55 12.96 0.20
N ALA A 148 11.35 12.67 0.70
CA ALA A 148 11.15 11.70 1.77
C ALA A 148 11.64 10.30 1.39
N ILE A 149 11.35 9.85 0.16
CA ILE A 149 11.84 8.57 -0.37
C ILE A 149 13.37 8.57 -0.44
N LEU A 150 13.98 9.60 -1.02
CA LEU A 150 15.44 9.71 -1.15
C LEU A 150 16.14 9.66 0.21
N GLU A 151 15.65 10.41 1.21
CA GLU A 151 16.24 10.41 2.55
C GLU A 151 16.04 9.07 3.27
N ALA A 152 14.87 8.45 3.14
CA ALA A 152 14.61 7.15 3.75
C ALA A 152 15.50 6.05 3.15
N VAL A 153 15.62 5.99 1.81
CA VAL A 153 16.50 5.05 1.11
C VAL A 153 17.94 5.22 1.59
N ALA A 154 18.44 6.45 1.64
CA ALA A 154 19.79 6.73 2.10
C ALA A 154 20.01 6.44 3.61
N GLY A 155 18.93 6.34 4.39
CA GLY A 155 19.00 5.94 5.81
C GLY A 155 19.07 4.43 6.04
N VAL A 156 18.70 3.61 5.05
CA VAL A 156 18.60 2.14 5.19
C VAL A 156 19.45 1.36 4.20
N GLU A 157 20.21 2.04 3.34
CA GLU A 157 20.98 1.44 2.24
C GLU A 157 21.97 0.36 2.72
N ASP A 158 22.69 0.61 3.81
CA ASP A 158 23.64 -0.33 4.43
C ASP A 158 22.98 -1.46 5.22
N LEU A 159 21.67 -1.37 5.49
CA LEU A 159 20.89 -2.39 6.19
C LEU A 159 20.10 -3.27 5.21
N GLU A 160 20.14 -2.96 3.91
CA GLU A 160 19.42 -3.67 2.84
C GLU A 160 17.90 -3.79 3.09
N VAL A 161 17.31 -2.87 3.86
CA VAL A 161 15.88 -2.89 4.18
C VAL A 161 15.07 -2.19 3.07
N PRO A 162 14.06 -2.85 2.47
CA PRO A 162 13.26 -2.27 1.41
C PRO A 162 12.40 -1.09 1.87
N VAL A 163 12.22 -0.14 0.95
CA VAL A 163 11.41 1.07 1.15
C VAL A 163 10.14 1.01 0.31
N ILE A 164 9.00 1.29 0.94
CA ILE A 164 7.67 1.40 0.31
C ILE A 164 7.26 2.87 0.24
N ALA A 165 7.06 3.40 -0.97
CA ALA A 165 6.55 4.75 -1.15
C ALA A 165 5.01 4.79 -1.01
N ASP A 166 4.50 5.44 0.03
CA ASP A 166 3.07 5.47 0.37
C ASP A 166 2.46 6.87 0.17
N GLY A 167 1.54 6.96 -0.80
CA GLY A 167 0.76 8.17 -1.08
C GLY A 167 1.40 9.16 -2.08
N GLY A 168 0.59 10.10 -2.56
CA GLY A 168 1.00 11.18 -3.49
C GLY A 168 1.07 10.79 -4.97
N ILE A 169 0.84 9.52 -5.31
CA ILE A 169 0.88 9.03 -6.69
C ILE A 169 -0.47 9.29 -7.36
N LYS A 170 -0.46 10.05 -8.45
CA LYS A 170 -1.65 10.38 -9.24
C LYS A 170 -1.66 9.68 -10.59
N TYR A 171 -0.49 9.61 -11.22
CA TYR A 171 -0.31 9.04 -12.55
C TYR A 171 0.66 7.87 -12.54
N THR A 172 0.63 7.05 -13.58
CA THR A 172 1.56 5.92 -13.75
C THR A 172 3.04 6.38 -13.79
N GLY A 173 3.30 7.59 -14.30
CA GLY A 173 4.63 8.20 -14.26
C GLY A 173 5.11 8.53 -12.84
N ASP A 174 4.23 8.75 -11.87
CA ASP A 174 4.61 8.98 -10.48
C ASP A 174 5.07 7.68 -9.79
N VAL A 175 4.50 6.53 -10.18
CA VAL A 175 5.02 5.21 -9.78
C VAL A 175 6.45 5.03 -10.26
N ALA A 176 6.70 5.34 -11.53
CA ALA A 176 8.04 5.27 -12.10
C ALA A 176 9.02 6.22 -11.37
N LYS A 177 8.61 7.45 -11.05
CA LYS A 177 9.45 8.39 -10.29
C LYS A 177 9.74 7.91 -8.87
N ALA A 178 8.76 7.33 -8.18
CA ALA A 178 8.95 6.80 -6.83
C ALA A 178 9.97 5.65 -6.82
N LEU A 179 9.86 4.71 -7.77
CA LEU A 179 10.84 3.63 -7.93
C LEU A 179 12.20 4.16 -8.37
N ALA A 180 12.26 5.07 -9.33
CA ALA A 180 13.52 5.71 -9.74
C ALA A 180 14.20 6.50 -8.59
N ALA A 181 13.44 6.98 -7.60
CA ALA A 181 13.96 7.61 -6.39
C ALA A 181 14.50 6.60 -5.35
N GLY A 182 14.45 5.30 -5.64
CA GLY A 182 15.06 4.24 -4.82
C GLY A 182 14.06 3.39 -4.04
N ALA A 183 12.76 3.69 -4.05
CA ALA A 183 11.75 2.81 -3.45
C ALA A 183 11.73 1.44 -4.16
N HIS A 184 11.46 0.37 -3.41
CA HIS A 184 11.34 -0.99 -3.95
C HIS A 184 9.92 -1.25 -4.45
N THR A 185 8.92 -0.69 -3.75
CA THR A 185 7.50 -0.82 -4.08
C THR A 185 6.75 0.49 -3.81
N VAL A 186 5.52 0.58 -4.30
CA VAL A 186 4.60 1.70 -4.05
C VAL A 186 3.31 1.19 -3.43
N MET A 187 2.76 1.96 -2.49
CA MET A 187 1.43 1.73 -1.91
C MET A 187 0.44 2.75 -2.47
N LEU A 188 -0.67 2.27 -3.04
CA LEU A 188 -1.62 3.07 -3.80
C LEU A 188 -2.99 3.10 -3.13
N GLY A 189 -3.49 4.31 -2.85
CA GLY A 189 -4.85 4.52 -2.35
C GLY A 189 -5.81 4.91 -3.47
N SER A 190 -5.92 6.21 -3.77
CA SER A 190 -6.88 6.78 -4.73
C SER A 190 -6.82 6.20 -6.15
N MET A 191 -5.66 5.70 -6.58
CA MET A 191 -5.54 5.01 -7.87
C MET A 191 -6.40 3.75 -7.93
N LEU A 192 -6.54 3.03 -6.82
CA LEU A 192 -7.26 1.76 -6.70
C LEU A 192 -8.67 1.90 -6.10
N ALA A 193 -8.94 2.96 -5.32
CA ALA A 193 -10.20 3.13 -4.60
C ALA A 193 -11.47 3.16 -5.47
N GLY A 194 -11.34 3.51 -6.76
CA GLY A 194 -12.45 3.53 -7.72
C GLY A 194 -12.73 2.19 -8.40
N THR A 195 -11.95 1.14 -8.09
CA THR A 195 -12.08 -0.17 -8.74
C THR A 195 -13.26 -0.97 -8.18
N GLU A 196 -13.76 -1.93 -8.95
CA GLU A 196 -14.90 -2.78 -8.55
C GLU A 196 -14.62 -3.53 -7.23
N GLU A 197 -13.40 -4.04 -7.07
CA GLU A 197 -12.95 -4.83 -5.92
C GLU A 197 -12.69 -3.98 -4.67
N ALA A 198 -12.49 -2.67 -4.82
CA ALA A 198 -12.28 -1.78 -3.68
C ALA A 198 -13.55 -1.72 -2.80
N PRO A 199 -13.42 -1.81 -1.47
CA PRO A 199 -14.56 -1.63 -0.57
C PRO A 199 -15.06 -0.18 -0.65
N GLY A 200 -16.37 0.01 -0.49
CA GLY A 200 -16.99 1.34 -0.51
C GLY A 200 -18.24 1.38 -1.38
N GLU A 201 -19.13 2.32 -1.06
CA GLU A 201 -20.39 2.50 -1.77
C GLU A 201 -20.16 3.16 -3.14
N GLU A 202 -20.84 2.64 -4.15
CA GLU A 202 -20.93 3.28 -5.46
C GLU A 202 -22.02 4.36 -5.46
N VAL A 203 -21.67 5.57 -5.89
CA VAL A 203 -22.57 6.71 -5.91
C VAL A 203 -22.71 7.22 -7.35
N LEU A 204 -23.95 7.48 -7.77
CA LEU A 204 -24.23 8.15 -9.04
C LEU A 204 -24.33 9.65 -8.79
N LYS A 205 -23.50 10.44 -9.46
CA LYS A 205 -23.51 11.90 -9.38
C LYS A 205 -23.37 12.48 -10.79
N ASP A 206 -24.29 13.37 -11.16
CA ASP A 206 -24.30 14.05 -12.47
C ASP A 206 -24.17 13.07 -13.65
N GLY A 207 -24.83 11.90 -13.54
CA GLY A 207 -24.81 10.84 -14.56
C GLY A 207 -23.49 10.04 -14.63
N ARG A 208 -22.55 10.26 -13.72
CA ARG A 208 -21.27 9.54 -13.64
C ARG A 208 -21.19 8.70 -12.36
N ARG A 209 -20.57 7.52 -12.47
CA ARG A 209 -20.35 6.60 -11.33
C ARG A 209 -19.08 7.00 -10.57
N TYR A 210 -19.19 7.02 -9.26
CA TYR A 210 -18.11 7.27 -8.32
C TYR A 210 -18.09 6.20 -7.22
N LYS A 211 -16.99 6.09 -6.49
CA LYS A 211 -16.91 5.36 -5.22
C LYS A 211 -16.51 6.29 -4.08
N LEU A 212 -17.11 6.08 -2.91
CA LEU A 212 -16.71 6.78 -1.68
C LEU A 212 -15.29 6.40 -1.28
N TYR A 213 -14.47 7.40 -0.95
CA TYR A 213 -13.08 7.24 -0.55
C TYR A 213 -12.76 8.20 0.59
N ARG A 214 -12.27 7.67 1.73
CA ARG A 214 -12.00 8.45 2.94
C ARG A 214 -10.63 8.17 3.52
N GLY A 215 -10.06 9.17 4.17
CA GLY A 215 -8.73 9.11 4.76
C GLY A 215 -8.81 8.49 6.13
N MET A 216 -7.77 7.78 6.57
CA MET A 216 -7.76 7.22 7.92
C MET A 216 -7.84 8.31 8.99
N GLY A 217 -7.46 9.55 8.67
CA GLY A 217 -7.61 10.72 9.55
C GLY A 217 -8.95 11.45 9.38
N SER A 218 -9.89 10.96 8.58
CA SER A 218 -11.23 11.53 8.50
C SER A 218 -12.03 11.22 9.76
N LEU A 219 -12.97 12.09 10.10
CA LEU A 219 -13.87 11.86 11.23
C LEU A 219 -14.60 10.52 11.15
N GLY A 220 -15.07 10.12 9.95
CA GLY A 220 -15.78 8.87 9.77
C GLY A 220 -14.89 7.64 9.92
N ALA A 221 -13.62 7.71 9.49
CA ALA A 221 -12.66 6.62 9.71
C ALA A 221 -12.24 6.53 11.17
N MET A 222 -11.90 7.67 11.80
CA MET A 222 -11.44 7.70 13.19
C MET A 222 -12.51 7.20 14.16
N ARG A 223 -13.79 7.54 13.93
CA ARG A 223 -14.93 6.99 14.69
C ARG A 223 -15.10 5.47 14.53
N GLN A 224 -14.51 4.88 13.49
CA GLN A 224 -14.54 3.44 13.22
C GLN A 224 -13.22 2.74 13.58
N GLY A 225 -12.37 3.39 14.39
CA GLY A 225 -11.21 2.73 15.02
C GLY A 225 -9.87 3.07 14.39
N SER A 226 -9.73 4.13 13.60
CA SER A 226 -8.42 4.62 13.14
C SER A 226 -7.87 5.80 13.94
N ALA A 227 -8.50 6.12 15.09
CA ALA A 227 -8.10 7.27 15.92
C ALA A 227 -6.73 7.07 16.59
N ASP A 228 -6.38 5.82 16.94
CA ASP A 228 -5.10 5.44 17.53
C ASP A 228 -3.91 5.79 16.61
N ARG A 229 -4.09 5.62 15.29
CA ARG A 229 -3.10 5.99 14.26
C ARG A 229 -2.66 7.45 14.37
N TYR A 230 -3.56 8.33 14.84
CA TYR A 230 -3.35 9.77 14.99
C TYR A 230 -3.19 10.20 16.46
N PHE A 231 -2.93 9.25 17.37
CA PHE A 231 -2.75 9.51 18.81
C PHE A 231 -3.97 10.15 19.48
N GLN A 232 -5.16 9.87 18.94
CA GLN A 232 -6.44 10.44 19.38
C GLN A 232 -7.43 9.36 19.83
N ASP A 233 -6.94 8.19 20.24
CA ASP A 233 -7.79 7.18 20.89
C ASP A 233 -8.35 7.77 22.20
N PRO A 234 -9.67 8.02 22.30
CA PRO A 234 -10.27 8.70 23.45
C PRO A 234 -10.22 7.89 24.76
N GLY A 235 -9.68 6.66 24.74
CA GLY A 235 -9.87 5.72 25.83
C GLY A 235 -11.36 5.42 26.08
N LYS A 236 -11.69 4.73 27.16
CA LYS A 236 -13.07 4.29 27.48
C LYS A 236 -14.06 5.43 27.83
N GLY A 237 -13.75 6.70 27.54
CA GLY A 237 -14.59 7.85 27.85
C GLY A 237 -15.37 8.35 26.63
N GLU A 238 -16.68 8.09 26.58
CA GLU A 238 -17.59 8.53 25.49
C GLU A 238 -17.61 10.05 25.25
N THR A 239 -17.14 10.85 26.21
CA THR A 239 -17.07 12.32 26.13
C THR A 239 -15.89 12.83 25.31
N GLU A 240 -14.78 12.09 25.16
CA GLU A 240 -13.62 12.52 24.37
C GLU A 240 -13.75 12.21 22.86
N ALA A 241 -14.51 11.17 22.49
CA ALA A 241 -14.79 10.82 21.09
C ALA A 241 -15.49 11.96 20.30
N LYS A 242 -16.03 12.98 20.98
CA LYS A 242 -16.65 14.17 20.37
C LYS A 242 -15.65 15.26 19.95
N LYS A 243 -14.38 15.18 20.37
CA LYS A 243 -13.35 16.23 20.12
C LYS A 243 -12.19 15.75 19.25
N LEU A 244 -12.46 14.95 18.23
CA LEU A 244 -11.43 14.54 17.27
C LEU A 244 -11.00 15.72 16.37
N VAL A 245 -9.69 15.86 16.15
CA VAL A 245 -9.05 16.78 15.22
C VAL A 245 -8.64 15.99 13.97
N PRO A 246 -9.44 16.03 12.89
CA PRO A 246 -9.20 15.19 11.73
C PRO A 246 -7.99 15.66 10.91
N GLU A 247 -7.17 14.69 10.51
CA GLU A 247 -6.03 14.85 9.60
C GLU A 247 -6.30 14.25 8.21
N GLY A 248 -7.58 14.06 7.88
CA GLY A 248 -8.02 13.62 6.57
C GLY A 248 -9.45 14.06 6.25
N ILE A 249 -9.81 13.90 4.99
CA ILE A 249 -11.14 14.21 4.46
C ILE A 249 -11.82 12.97 3.90
N GLU A 250 -13.11 13.12 3.59
CA GLU A 250 -13.90 12.15 2.85
C GLU A 250 -14.25 12.76 1.49
N GLY A 251 -14.19 11.94 0.45
CA GLY A 251 -14.48 12.36 -0.90
C GLY A 251 -14.97 11.20 -1.74
N MET A 252 -14.97 11.41 -3.05
CA MET A 252 -15.37 10.40 -4.02
C MET A 252 -14.35 10.38 -5.15
N VAL A 253 -14.08 9.18 -5.68
CA VAL A 253 -13.22 8.97 -6.84
C VAL A 253 -14.03 8.40 -8.00
N PRO A 254 -13.72 8.73 -9.26
CA PRO A 254 -14.43 8.13 -10.40
C PRO A 254 -14.35 6.60 -10.37
N TYR A 255 -15.43 5.94 -10.79
CA TYR A 255 -15.42 4.49 -10.99
C TYR A 255 -14.47 4.11 -12.12
N LYS A 256 -13.64 3.08 -11.91
CA LYS A 256 -12.52 2.71 -12.79
C LYS A 256 -12.65 1.31 -13.41
N GLY A 257 -13.73 0.59 -13.14
CA GLY A 257 -13.88 -0.80 -13.58
C GLY A 257 -13.04 -1.78 -12.77
N PRO A 258 -12.73 -2.97 -13.32
CA PRO A 258 -11.93 -3.99 -12.65
C PRO A 258 -10.51 -3.53 -12.33
N VAL A 259 -9.97 -3.92 -11.18
CA VAL A 259 -8.61 -3.56 -10.75
C VAL A 259 -7.54 -4.03 -11.74
N ALA A 260 -7.78 -5.13 -12.45
CA ALA A 260 -6.86 -5.68 -13.45
C ALA A 260 -6.53 -4.66 -14.56
N ASP A 261 -7.50 -3.88 -15.00
CA ASP A 261 -7.31 -2.89 -16.08
C ASP A 261 -6.48 -1.70 -15.58
N VAL A 262 -6.70 -1.27 -14.34
CA VAL A 262 -5.90 -0.22 -13.70
C VAL A 262 -4.46 -0.67 -13.50
N LEU A 263 -4.24 -1.89 -13.00
CA LEU A 263 -2.91 -2.46 -12.81
C LEU A 263 -2.19 -2.64 -14.15
N TYR A 264 -2.89 -3.04 -15.20
CA TYR A 264 -2.32 -3.14 -16.55
C TYR A 264 -1.74 -1.80 -17.02
N GLN A 265 -2.49 -0.70 -16.82
CA GLN A 265 -2.01 0.65 -17.18
C GLN A 265 -0.82 1.08 -16.33
N ILE A 266 -0.82 0.80 -15.01
CA ILE A 266 0.30 1.12 -14.11
C ILE A 266 1.56 0.39 -14.55
N VAL A 267 1.48 -0.93 -14.77
CA VAL A 267 2.62 -1.74 -15.20
C VAL A 267 3.08 -1.33 -16.61
N GLY A 268 2.17 -1.01 -17.52
CA GLY A 268 2.48 -0.50 -18.85
C GLY A 268 3.26 0.82 -18.81
N GLY A 269 2.81 1.77 -17.98
CA GLY A 269 3.49 3.05 -17.76
C GLY A 269 4.88 2.88 -17.18
N LEU A 270 5.04 1.99 -16.18
CA LEU A 270 6.35 1.66 -15.60
C LEU A 270 7.30 1.04 -16.63
N ARG A 271 6.83 0.04 -17.40
CA ARG A 271 7.64 -0.59 -18.47
C ARG A 271 8.08 0.41 -19.52
N SER A 272 7.22 1.35 -19.90
CA SER A 272 7.56 2.44 -20.81
C SER A 272 8.69 3.31 -20.25
N ALA A 273 8.57 3.75 -18.99
CA ALA A 273 9.61 4.54 -18.31
C ALA A 273 10.95 3.77 -18.20
N MET A 274 10.90 2.48 -17.87
CA MET A 274 12.08 1.61 -17.85
C MET A 274 12.73 1.50 -19.23
N GLY A 275 11.93 1.44 -20.31
CA GLY A 275 12.41 1.47 -21.68
C GLY A 275 13.19 2.74 -22.02
N TYR A 276 12.67 3.92 -21.65
CA TYR A 276 13.36 5.21 -21.85
C TYR A 276 14.68 5.31 -21.09
N VAL A 277 14.76 4.77 -19.87
CA VAL A 277 16.00 4.73 -19.06
C VAL A 277 16.94 3.59 -19.52
N GLY A 278 16.44 2.66 -20.33
CA GLY A 278 17.15 1.45 -20.74
C GLY A 278 17.48 0.55 -19.55
N ALA A 279 16.48 0.24 -18.73
CA ALA A 279 16.58 -0.63 -17.57
C ALA A 279 15.74 -1.91 -17.79
N PRO A 280 16.35 -3.11 -17.78
CA PRO A 280 15.62 -4.37 -18.02
C PRO A 280 14.78 -4.83 -16.82
N ASP A 281 15.11 -4.38 -15.62
CA ASP A 281 14.47 -4.74 -14.36
C ASP A 281 14.39 -3.54 -13.40
N ILE A 282 13.61 -3.70 -12.32
CA ILE A 282 13.36 -2.64 -11.33
C ILE A 282 14.65 -2.24 -10.62
N GLU A 283 15.54 -3.20 -10.33
CA GLU A 283 16.78 -2.92 -9.61
C GLU A 283 17.73 -2.05 -10.44
N THR A 284 17.91 -2.39 -11.72
CA THR A 284 18.66 -1.57 -12.67
C THR A 284 18.01 -0.19 -12.83
N PHE A 285 16.67 -0.13 -12.86
CA PHE A 285 15.95 1.14 -12.98
C PHE A 285 16.21 2.06 -11.79
N ARG A 286 16.13 1.54 -10.56
CA ARG A 286 16.42 2.26 -9.31
C ARG A 286 17.84 2.83 -9.28
N ARG A 287 18.83 2.08 -9.77
CA ARG A 287 20.25 2.50 -9.76
C ARG A 287 20.63 3.43 -10.91
N LYS A 288 20.01 3.26 -12.09
CA LYS A 288 20.40 3.95 -13.33
C LYS A 288 19.64 5.26 -13.57
N ALA A 289 18.41 5.35 -13.09
CA ALA A 289 17.56 6.49 -13.36
C ALA A 289 18.19 7.79 -12.83
N ARG A 290 18.00 8.88 -13.59
CA ARG A 290 18.46 10.23 -13.22
C ARG A 290 17.31 11.20 -13.37
N PHE A 291 17.27 12.20 -12.50
CA PHE A 291 16.25 13.23 -12.50
C PHE A 291 16.81 14.56 -12.97
N VAL A 292 15.93 15.35 -13.59
CA VAL A 292 16.14 16.79 -13.80
C VAL A 292 15.00 17.54 -13.11
N ARG A 293 15.34 18.61 -12.40
CA ARG A 293 14.33 19.49 -11.77
C ARG A 293 13.78 20.42 -12.83
N MET A 294 12.47 20.67 -12.79
CA MET A 294 11.79 21.60 -13.68
C MET A 294 11.03 22.65 -12.88
N THR A 295 10.74 23.78 -13.53
CA THR A 295 9.90 24.84 -12.99
C THR A 295 8.42 24.48 -13.13
N MET A 296 7.52 25.30 -12.57
CA MET A 296 6.08 25.15 -12.78
C MET A 296 5.68 25.28 -14.25
N ALA A 297 6.38 26.11 -15.03
CA ALA A 297 6.16 26.20 -16.47
C ALA A 297 6.48 24.87 -17.17
N GLY A 298 7.57 24.19 -16.77
CA GLY A 298 7.89 22.85 -17.27
C GLY A 298 6.84 21.79 -16.89
N LEU A 299 6.18 21.93 -15.73
CA LEU A 299 5.07 21.04 -15.38
C LEU A 299 3.84 21.26 -16.28
N ILE A 300 3.53 22.51 -16.61
CA ILE A 300 2.45 22.87 -17.53
C ILE A 300 2.76 22.32 -18.93
N GLU A 301 4.00 22.50 -19.41
CA GLU A 301 4.50 21.94 -20.66
C GLU A 301 4.41 20.40 -20.69
N SER A 302 4.71 19.74 -19.57
CA SER A 302 4.68 18.27 -19.47
C SER A 302 3.27 17.67 -19.63
N HIS A 303 2.21 18.44 -19.35
CA HIS A 303 0.83 18.01 -19.55
C HIS A 303 0.39 18.43 -20.97
N PRO A 304 -0.59 17.75 -21.60
CA PRO A 304 -1.22 18.28 -22.81
C PRO A 304 -1.69 19.72 -22.59
N HIS A 305 -1.24 20.61 -23.46
CA HIS A 305 -1.51 22.04 -23.46
C HIS A 305 -1.83 22.52 -24.88
N ASP A 306 -2.49 23.67 -24.98
CA ASP A 306 -2.88 24.31 -26.25
C ASP A 306 -3.77 23.48 -27.20
N VAL A 307 -4.52 22.52 -26.64
CA VAL A 307 -5.50 21.68 -27.38
C VAL A 307 -6.78 21.44 -26.56
N VAL A 308 -7.89 21.21 -27.26
CA VAL A 308 -9.14 20.74 -26.64
C VAL A 308 -9.13 19.22 -26.58
N VAL A 309 -9.18 18.65 -25.39
CA VAL A 309 -9.22 17.19 -25.20
C VAL A 309 -10.61 16.68 -25.58
N VAL A 310 -10.69 15.90 -26.67
CA VAL A 310 -11.96 15.31 -27.16
C VAL A 310 -12.25 13.96 -26.50
N LYS A 311 -11.21 13.22 -26.09
CA LYS A 311 -11.32 11.92 -25.44
C LYS A 311 -10.13 11.70 -24.49
N GLU A 312 -10.41 11.36 -23.25
CA GLU A 312 -9.39 11.03 -22.26
C GLU A 312 -8.88 9.59 -22.42
N ALA A 313 -7.61 9.38 -22.07
CA ALA A 313 -7.01 8.06 -22.07
C ALA A 313 -7.16 7.42 -20.67
N PRO A 314 -7.24 6.08 -20.56
CA PRO A 314 -7.41 5.40 -19.26
C PRO A 314 -6.34 5.72 -18.21
N ASN A 315 -5.15 6.13 -18.66
CA ASN A 315 -3.99 6.42 -17.83
C ASN A 315 -3.78 7.93 -17.55
N TYR A 316 -4.67 8.81 -18.04
CA TYR A 316 -4.51 10.25 -17.91
C TYR A 316 -5.85 11.01 -17.88
N SER A 317 -6.06 11.78 -16.81
CA SER A 317 -7.16 12.75 -16.65
C SER A 317 -6.62 13.97 -15.89
N ARG A 318 -7.01 15.19 -16.29
CA ARG A 318 -6.57 16.43 -15.62
C ARG A 318 -7.63 16.97 -14.67
#